data_AF-A0A2S9X155-F1
#
_entry.id   AF-A0A2S9X155-F1
#
_cell.length_a   1.000
_cell.length_b   1.000
_cell.length_c   1.000
_cell.angle_alpha   90.00
_cell.angle_beta   90.00
_cell.angle_gamma   90.00
#
_symmetry.space_group_name_H-M   'P 1'
#
loop_
_entity.id
_entity.type
_entity.pdbx_description
1 polymer ?
#
loop_
_entity_poly.entity_id
_entity_poly.type
_entity_poly.pdbx_seq_one_letter_code
_entity_poly.pdbx_strand_id
1 'polypeptide(L)' 'MYVCLCNAVTDSQIRQAVHGGATRMCDLRRELGIASDCGKCACMANQIRKDAQAELSTCSVARSAA' A
#
# COMPACT_ATOMS: atom_id res chain seq x y z
N MET A 1 -10.68 -6.74 0.10
CA MET A 1 -10.04 -8.06 -0.12
C MET A 1 -8.88 -8.25 0.85
N TYR A 2 -8.70 -9.44 1.42
CA TYR A 2 -7.47 -9.78 2.16
C TYR A 2 -6.32 -10.01 1.21
N VAL A 3 -5.21 -9.33 1.47
CA VAL A 3 -3.95 -9.42 0.70
C VAL A 3 -2.93 -10.25 1.46
N CYS A 4 -2.86 -10.12 2.79
CA CYS A 4 -2.01 -10.93 3.64
C CYS A 4 -2.86 -11.74 4.62
N LEU A 5 -2.77 -13.07 4.56
CA LEU A 5 -3.46 -13.95 5.48
C LEU A 5 -2.73 -14.12 6.82
N CYS A 6 -1.39 -14.04 6.83
CA CYS A 6 -0.61 -14.18 8.06
C CYS A 6 -0.96 -13.08 9.07
N ASN A 7 -1.07 -11.84 8.61
CA ASN A 7 -1.29 -10.66 9.44
C ASN A 7 -2.66 -9.99 9.21
N ALA A 8 -3.59 -10.71 8.58
CA ALA A 8 -4.95 -10.25 8.29
C ALA A 8 -5.01 -8.83 7.68
N VAL A 9 -4.14 -8.56 6.69
CA VAL A 9 -4.06 -7.24 6.03
C VAL A 9 -4.92 -7.23 4.79
N THR A 10 -5.72 -6.18 4.64
CA THR A 10 -6.60 -5.93 3.50
C THR A 10 -6.01 -4.92 2.51
N ASP A 11 -6.51 -4.90 1.28
CA ASP A 11 -6.11 -3.91 0.27
C ASP A 11 -6.37 -2.47 0.76
N SER A 12 -7.47 -2.26 1.48
CA SER A 12 -7.88 -0.93 1.92
C SER A 12 -6.93 -0.40 3.00
N GLN A 13 -6.43 -1.28 3.89
CA GLN A 13 -5.39 -0.92 4.86
C GLN A 13 -4.06 -0.56 4.16
N ILE A 14 -3.69 -1.27 3.09
CA ILE A 14 -2.51 -0.94 2.29
C ILE A 14 -2.68 0.45 1.65
N ARG A 15 -3.83 0.72 1.03
CA ARG A 15 -4.14 2.03 0.44
C ARG A 15 -4.12 3.14 1.49
N GLN A 16 -4.72 2.92 2.66
CA GLN A 16 -4.69 3.87 3.78
C GLN A 16 -3.26 4.18 4.24
N ALA A 17 -2.40 3.16 4.38
CA ALA A 17 -1.00 3.37 4.74
C ALA A 17 -0.27 4.22 3.67
N VAL A 18 -0.53 3.98 2.38
CA VAL A 18 0.02 4.80 1.29
C VAL A 18 -0.47 6.25 1.35
N HIS A 19 -1.76 6.47 1.59
CA HIS A 19 -2.31 7.82 1.82
C HIS A 19 -1.74 8.48 3.08
N GLY A 20 -1.36 7.69 4.09
CA GLY A 20 -0.65 8.14 5.29
C GLY A 20 0.84 8.42 5.09
N GLY A 21 1.39 8.18 3.90
CA GLY A 21 2.78 8.47 3.55
C GLY A 21 3.69 7.26 3.36
N ALA A 22 3.17 6.03 3.43
CA ALA A 22 3.96 4.84 3.12
C ALA A 22 4.37 4.85 1.64
N THR A 23 5.67 4.92 1.37
CA THR A 23 6.19 5.01 0.00
C THR A 23 6.92 3.75 -0.44
N ARG A 24 7.35 2.90 0.48
CA ARG A 24 8.14 1.69 0.19
C ARG A 24 7.50 0.46 0.82
N MET A 25 7.85 -0.71 0.31
CA MET A 25 7.41 -1.98 0.90
C MET A 25 7.89 -2.16 2.36
N CYS A 26 9.03 -1.56 2.73
CA CYS A 26 9.50 -1.58 4.12
C CYS A 26 8.58 -0.82 5.07
N ASP A 27 7.93 0.25 4.59
CA ASP A 27 6.98 1.04 5.40
C ASP A 27 5.72 0.19 5.66
N LEU A 28 5.17 -0.42 4.61
CA LEU A 28 4.04 -1.34 4.73
C LEU A 28 4.35 -2.53 5.64
N ARG A 29 5.56 -3.08 5.58
CA ARG A 29 5.98 -4.15 6.49
C ARG A 29 6.03 -3.66 7.94
N ARG A 30 6.58 -2.47 8.19
CA ARG A 30 6.69 -1.90 9.53
C ARG A 30 5.32 -1.55 10.13
N GLU A 31 4.41 -1.03 9.31
CA GLU A 31 3.10 -0.53 9.76
C GLU A 31 2.03 -1.62 9.80
N LEU A 32 2.02 -2.54 8.83
CA LEU A 32 0.96 -3.53 8.67
C LEU A 32 1.43 -4.98 8.89
N GLY A 33 2.74 -5.21 9.07
CA GLY A 33 3.29 -6.56 9.15
C GLY A 33 3.26 -7.31 7.82
N ILE A 34 3.04 -6.65 6.68
CA ILE A 34 2.93 -7.38 5.40
C ILE A 34 4.28 -7.96 4.96
N ALA A 35 4.25 -9.20 4.45
CA ALA A 35 5.44 -9.93 4.00
C ALA A 35 6.55 -10.06 5.07
N SER A 36 6.18 -10.15 6.35
CA SER A 36 7.08 -10.52 7.45
C SER A 36 7.23 -12.03 7.60
N ASP A 37 6.18 -12.80 7.35
CA ASP A 37 6.17 -14.26 7.57
C ASP A 37 6.41 -15.05 6.26
N CYS A 38 5.37 -15.57 5.61
CA CYS A 38 5.51 -16.43 4.43
C CYS A 38 5.86 -15.68 3.13
N GLY A 39 5.78 -14.34 3.11
CA GLY A 39 6.14 -13.51 1.96
C GLY A 39 5.24 -13.59 0.72
N LYS A 40 4.28 -14.52 0.64
CA LYS A 40 3.45 -14.77 -0.57
C LYS A 40 2.65 -13.56 -1.06
N CYS A 41 2.29 -12.66 -0.14
CA CYS A 41 1.56 -11.43 -0.43
C CYS A 41 2.42 -10.31 -1.04
N ALA A 42 3.76 -10.43 -1.03
CA ALA A 42 4.68 -9.32 -1.33
C ALA A 42 4.46 -8.70 -2.71
N CYS A 43 4.29 -9.51 -3.75
CA CYS A 43 4.07 -9.01 -5.12
C CYS A 43 2.74 -8.24 -5.22
N MET A 44 1.65 -8.82 -4.70
CA MET A 44 0.32 -8.20 -4.72
C MET A 44 0.29 -6.90 -3.91
N ALA A 45 0.86 -6.92 -2.70
CA ALA A 45 0.97 -5.75 -1.84
C ALA A 45 1.75 -4.61 -2.51
N ASN A 46 2.86 -4.95 -3.18
CA ASN A 46 3.67 -3.96 -3.90
C ASN A 46 2.93 -3.38 -5.11
N GLN A 47 2.09 -4.17 -5.80
CA GLN A 47 1.26 -3.67 -6.89
C GLN A 47 0.23 -2.67 -6.37
N ILE A 48 -0.53 -3.04 -5.34
CA ILE A 48 -1.53 -2.14 -4.71
C ILE A 48 -0.87 -0.85 -4.21
N ARG A 49 0.34 -0.95 -3.62
CA ARG A 49 1.12 0.22 -3.21
C ARG A 49 1.41 1.16 -4.38
N LYS A 50 1.89 0.63 -5.51
CA LYS A 50 2.20 1.42 -6.71
C LYS A 50 0.94 2.05 -7.30
N ASP A 51 -0.15 1.30 -7.38
CA ASP A 51 -1.43 1.79 -7.91
C ASP A 51 -1.94 2.96 -7.06
N ALA A 52 -1.94 2.82 -5.72
CA ALA A 52 -2.33 3.88 -4.80
C ALA A 52 -1.42 5.13 -4.91
N GLN A 53 -0.11 4.95 -5.12
CA GLN A 53 0.81 6.07 -5.36
C GLN A 53 0.55 6.79 -6.68
N ALA A 54 0.21 6.05 -7.74
CA ALA A 54 -0.15 6.63 -9.03
C ALA A 54 -1.47 7.42 -8.96
N GLU A 55 -2.45 6.91 -8.21
CA GLU A 55 -3.72 7.59 -7.91
C GLU A 55 -3.47 8.93 -7.16
N LEU A 56 -2.60 8.92 -6.14
CA LEU A 56 -2.18 10.12 -5.40
C LEU A 56 -1.49 11.16 -6.31
N SER A 57 -0.59 10.71 -7.17
CA SER A 57 0.15 11.57 -8.09
C SER A 57 -0.79 12.27 -9.07
N THR A 58 -1.73 11.52 -9.66
CA THR A 58 -2.72 12.05 -10.61
C THR A 58 -3.67 13.06 -9.95
N CYS A 59 -4.09 12.83 -8.71
CA CYS A 59 -4.97 13.74 -7.97
C CYS A 59 -4.24 15.00 -7.46
N SER A 60 -2.92 14.95 -7.28
CA SER A 60 -2.14 16.14 -6.93
C SER A 60 -1.96 17.10 -8.10
N VAL A 61 -1.86 16.59 -9.35
CA VAL A 61 -1.78 17.44 -10.55
C VAL A 61 -3.11 18.13 -10.82
N ALA A 62 -4.24 17.44 -10.61
CA ALA A 62 -5.57 18.04 -10.74
C ALA A 62 -5.89 19.09 -9.65
N ARG A 63 -5.31 18.96 -8.45
CA ARG A 63 -5.50 19.92 -7.33
C ARG A 63 -4.49 21.08 -7.32
N SER A 64 -3.39 20.98 -8.06
CA SER A 64 -2.38 22.06 -8.16
C SER A 64 -2.68 23.06 -9.29
N ALA A 65 -3.75 22.84 -10.06
CA ALA A 65 -4.20 23.71 -11.14
C ALA A 65 -5.41 24.59 -10.76
N ALA A 66 -5.79 24.62 -9.49
CA ALA A 66 -6.86 25.46 -8.93
C ALA A 66 -6.29 26.53 -8.00
#